data_AF-A0A7C6S6R2-F1
#
_entry.id   AF-A0A7C6S6R2-F1
#
_cell.length_a   1.000
_cell.length_b   1.000
_cell.length_c   1.000
_cell.angle_alpha   90.00
_cell.angle_beta   90.00
_cell.angle_gamma   90.00
#
_symmetry.space_group_name_H-M   'P 1'
#
loop_
_entity.id
_entity.type
_entity.pdbx_description
1 polymer ?
#
loop_
_entity_poly.entity_id
_entity_poly.type
_entity_poly.pdbx_seq_one_letter_code
_entity_poly.pdbx_strand_id
1 'polypeptide(L)'
;PNVYGTIDHPVHALNLKEKFERIKESHHDACIVGIDACLGKEESVGSMELRDGALEPGSGIGRTLPSIGDYNIIGVVNVGGSMGYVMLRNTRLSIVIKMAKSITDFILRSLEARTIEQAAATKETRGVNTWEAKFILLGQ
;
A
#
# COMPACT_ATOMS: atom_id res chain seq x y z
N PRO A 1 -2.35 6.51 -11.01
CA PRO A 1 -2.20 5.15 -10.43
C PRO A 1 -3.32 4.25 -10.96
N ASN A 2 -3.05 2.94 -11.11
CA ASN A 2 -4.06 1.96 -11.50
C ASN A 2 -4.64 1.30 -10.24
N VAL A 3 -5.95 1.03 -10.21
CA VAL A 3 -6.64 0.46 -9.04
C VAL A 3 -7.32 -0.85 -9.42
N TYR A 4 -7.10 -1.90 -8.64
CA TYR A 4 -7.69 -3.23 -8.77
C TYR A 4 -8.36 -3.63 -7.46
N GLY A 5 -9.47 -4.38 -7.52
CA GLY A 5 -10.22 -4.78 -6.33
C GLY A 5 -11.20 -3.71 -5.85
N THR A 6 -12.04 -3.18 -6.75
CA THR A 6 -13.12 -2.25 -6.40
C THR A 6 -14.37 -3.02 -5.98
N ILE A 7 -15.38 -2.31 -5.47
CA ILE A 7 -16.68 -2.91 -5.15
C ILE A 7 -17.33 -3.54 -6.41
N ASP A 8 -17.25 -2.85 -7.55
CA ASP A 8 -17.81 -3.34 -8.82
C ASP A 8 -16.98 -4.49 -9.42
N HIS A 9 -15.66 -4.49 -9.18
CA HIS A 9 -14.71 -5.46 -9.74
C HIS A 9 -13.84 -6.05 -8.62
N PRO A 10 -14.40 -6.95 -7.79
CA PRO A 10 -13.75 -7.43 -6.58
C PRO A 10 -12.55 -8.33 -6.87
N VAL A 11 -11.56 -8.23 -5.99
CA VAL A 11 -10.44 -9.17 -5.88
C VAL A 11 -10.57 -9.84 -4.53
N HIS A 12 -10.61 -11.17 -4.52
CA HIS A 12 -10.83 -11.99 -3.33
C HIS A 12 -10.07 -13.32 -3.45
N ALA A 13 -10.01 -14.09 -2.37
CA ALA A 13 -9.25 -15.34 -2.27
C ALA A 13 -9.38 -16.29 -3.49
N LEU A 14 -10.57 -16.41 -4.09
CA LEU A 14 -10.82 -17.34 -5.21
C LEU A 14 -10.25 -16.87 -6.57
N ASN A 15 -10.03 -15.57 -6.78
CA ASN A 15 -9.56 -15.01 -8.05
C ASN A 15 -8.23 -14.26 -7.92
N LEU A 16 -7.70 -14.13 -6.71
CA LEU A 16 -6.51 -13.33 -6.42
C LEU A 16 -5.30 -13.75 -7.27
N LYS A 17 -5.04 -15.05 -7.37
CA LYS A 17 -3.90 -15.57 -8.13
C LYS A 17 -3.97 -15.15 -9.60
N GLU A 18 -5.09 -15.43 -10.26
CA GLU A 18 -5.28 -15.09 -11.68
C GLU A 18 -5.23 -13.57 -11.90
N LYS A 19 -5.88 -12.80 -11.02
CA LYS A 19 -5.88 -11.33 -11.12
C LYS A 19 -4.49 -10.75 -10.94
N PHE A 20 -3.71 -11.27 -10.01
CA PHE A 20 -2.36 -10.78 -9.74
C PHE A 20 -1.41 -11.07 -10.90
N GLU A 21 -1.47 -12.27 -11.49
CA GLU A 21 -0.71 -12.61 -12.71
C GLU A 21 -1.02 -11.61 -13.83
N ARG A 22 -2.30 -11.36 -14.09
CA ARG A 22 -2.75 -10.38 -15.11
C ARG A 22 -2.29 -8.95 -14.82
N ILE A 23 -2.25 -8.55 -13.55
CA ILE A 23 -1.75 -7.23 -13.16
C ILE A 23 -0.26 -7.12 -13.49
N LYS A 24 0.55 -8.14 -13.17
CA LYS A 24 1.98 -8.17 -13.50
C LYS A 24 2.24 -8.16 -15.00
N GLU A 25 1.46 -8.90 -15.77
CA GLU A 25 1.55 -8.91 -17.23
C GLU A 25 1.19 -7.55 -17.83
N SER A 26 0.16 -6.88 -17.28
CA SER A 26 -0.32 -5.59 -17.80
C SER A 26 0.57 -4.40 -17.42
N HIS A 27 1.29 -4.51 -16.29
CA HIS A 27 2.10 -3.43 -15.71
C HIS A 27 3.49 -3.93 -15.37
N HIS A 28 4.31 -4.10 -16.41
CA HIS A 28 5.72 -4.48 -16.21
C HIS A 28 6.45 -3.43 -15.36
N ASP A 29 7.25 -3.88 -14.40
CA ASP A 29 8.04 -3.05 -13.48
C ASP A 29 7.25 -2.05 -12.61
N ALA A 30 5.92 -2.21 -12.50
CA ALA A 30 5.13 -1.38 -11.61
C ALA A 30 5.38 -1.73 -10.13
N CYS A 31 5.50 -0.69 -9.31
CA CYS A 31 5.40 -0.83 -7.85
C CYS A 31 3.95 -1.14 -7.47
N ILE A 32 3.72 -2.31 -6.88
CA ILE A 32 2.41 -2.81 -6.48
C ILE A 32 2.25 -2.65 -4.97
N VAL A 33 1.20 -1.94 -4.57
CA VAL A 33 0.84 -1.77 -3.16
C VAL A 33 -0.39 -2.61 -2.84
N GLY A 34 -0.22 -3.63 -2.00
CA GLY A 34 -1.34 -4.40 -1.46
C GLY A 34 -2.08 -3.61 -0.38
N ILE A 35 -3.41 -3.57 -0.43
CA ILE A 35 -4.23 -2.93 0.60
C ILE A 35 -5.13 -4.00 1.21
N ASP A 36 -5.08 -4.16 2.52
CA ASP A 36 -5.90 -5.13 3.25
C ASP A 36 -6.50 -4.53 4.51
N ALA A 37 -7.56 -5.16 5.00
CA ALA A 37 -8.23 -4.81 6.23
C ALA A 37 -8.32 -6.03 7.14
N CYS A 38 -7.92 -5.87 8.40
CA CYS A 38 -7.93 -6.95 9.37
C CYS A 38 -8.73 -6.59 10.63
N LEU A 39 -8.93 -7.60 11.47
CA LEU A 39 -9.48 -7.45 12.81
C LEU A 39 -8.33 -7.41 13.82
N GLY A 40 -8.43 -6.54 14.81
CA GLY A 40 -7.36 -6.30 15.78
C GLY A 40 -7.87 -6.12 17.20
N LYS A 41 -7.02 -5.61 18.09
CA LYS A 41 -7.44 -5.19 19.43
C LYS A 41 -8.31 -3.93 19.35
N GLU A 42 -9.14 -3.70 20.36
CA GLU A 42 -9.98 -2.50 20.44
C GLU A 42 -9.19 -1.20 20.32
N GLU A 43 -8.07 -1.12 21.03
CA GLU A 43 -7.13 0.01 20.98
C GLU A 43 -6.52 0.28 19.60
N SER A 44 -6.52 -0.72 18.71
CA SER A 44 -5.96 -0.61 17.37
C SER A 44 -7.02 -0.23 16.33
N VAL A 45 -8.32 -0.27 16.65
CA VAL A 45 -9.36 0.02 15.66
C VAL A 45 -9.22 1.44 15.13
N GLY A 46 -9.12 1.56 13.80
CA GLY A 46 -8.87 2.83 13.12
C GLY A 46 -7.40 3.11 12.81
N SER A 47 -6.47 2.27 13.27
CA SER A 47 -5.06 2.37 12.88
C SER A 47 -4.82 1.84 11.46
N MET A 48 -3.80 2.37 10.81
CA MET A 48 -3.28 1.89 9.53
C MET A 48 -1.77 1.80 9.61
N GLU A 49 -1.19 0.78 9.00
CA GLU A 49 0.24 0.57 8.95
C GLU A 49 0.70 0.39 7.50
N LEU A 50 1.72 1.14 7.10
CA LEU A 50 2.48 0.90 5.87
C LEU A 50 3.68 0.03 6.23
N ARG A 51 3.92 -1.01 5.44
CA ARG A 51 5.04 -1.93 5.63
C ARG A 51 5.74 -2.21 4.31
N ASP A 52 7.05 -2.37 4.39
CA ASP A 52 7.86 -2.90 3.29
C ASP A 52 7.56 -4.39 3.12
N GLY A 53 7.53 -4.85 1.86
CA GLY A 53 7.29 -6.24 1.50
C GLY A 53 5.85 -6.56 1.12
N ALA A 54 5.68 -7.78 0.61
CA ALA A 54 4.42 -8.26 0.09
C ALA A 54 3.33 -8.40 1.17
N LEU A 55 2.09 -8.14 0.75
CA LEU A 55 0.91 -8.47 1.53
C LEU A 55 0.71 -10.00 1.57
N GLU A 56 0.42 -10.54 2.75
CA GLU A 56 0.09 -11.94 2.98
C GLU A 56 -1.40 -12.10 3.32
N PRO A 57 -2.30 -12.09 2.32
CA PRO A 57 -3.73 -12.06 2.57
C PRO A 57 -4.22 -13.41 3.11
N GLY A 58 -5.25 -13.36 3.95
CA GLY A 58 -5.97 -14.57 4.38
C GLY A 58 -5.24 -15.46 5.40
N SER A 59 -4.17 -14.97 6.03
CA SER A 59 -3.49 -15.66 7.14
C SER A 59 -4.44 -16.06 8.28
N GLY A 60 -5.48 -15.26 8.55
CA GLY A 60 -6.51 -15.54 9.55
C GLY A 60 -7.60 -16.56 9.16
N ILE A 61 -7.65 -17.00 7.89
CA ILE A 61 -8.69 -17.92 7.39
C ILE A 61 -8.13 -19.29 6.96
N GLY A 62 -6.86 -19.58 7.28
CA GLY A 62 -6.24 -20.88 7.04
C GLY A 62 -6.07 -21.25 5.55
N ARG A 63 -6.12 -20.27 4.65
CA ARG A 63 -5.87 -20.46 3.22
C ARG A 63 -4.50 -19.93 2.85
N THR A 64 -3.75 -20.71 2.08
CA THR A 64 -2.50 -20.25 1.46
C THR A 64 -2.85 -19.43 0.22
N LEU A 65 -2.72 -18.12 0.32
CA LEU A 65 -2.85 -17.19 -0.80
C LEU A 65 -1.47 -16.74 -1.27
N PRO A 66 -1.30 -16.35 -2.54
CA PRO A 66 -0.04 -15.80 -3.00
C PRO A 66 0.24 -14.46 -2.32
N SER A 67 1.51 -14.21 -2.00
CA SER A 67 2.01 -12.91 -1.54
C SER A 67 1.87 -11.85 -2.64
N ILE A 68 1.37 -10.67 -2.29
CA ILE A 68 0.99 -9.63 -3.25
C ILE A 68 1.76 -8.33 -3.01
N GLY A 69 2.45 -7.88 -4.06
CA GLY A 69 3.04 -6.55 -4.15
C GLY A 69 4.39 -6.37 -3.47
N ASP A 70 4.88 -5.14 -3.51
CA ASP A 70 6.19 -4.70 -2.99
C ASP A 70 6.06 -4.01 -1.62
N TYR A 71 4.89 -3.41 -1.39
CA TYR A 71 4.51 -2.77 -0.13
C TYR A 71 3.10 -3.19 0.24
N ASN A 72 2.76 -3.07 1.52
CA ASN A 72 1.41 -3.28 1.98
C ASN A 72 0.93 -2.19 2.95
N ILE A 73 -0.37 -1.90 2.87
CA ILE A 73 -1.08 -1.04 3.82
C ILE A 73 -2.18 -1.86 4.47
N ILE A 74 -2.11 -2.03 5.79
CA ILE A 74 -3.09 -2.82 6.55
C ILE A 74 -3.86 -1.89 7.49
N GLY A 75 -5.19 -1.90 7.38
CA GLY A 75 -6.08 -1.15 8.27
C GLY A 75 -6.79 -2.06 9.28
N VAL A 76 -6.82 -1.68 10.55
CA VAL A 76 -7.61 -2.40 11.57
C VAL A 76 -9.03 -1.83 11.59
N VAL A 77 -9.98 -2.53 10.99
CA VAL A 77 -11.34 -1.99 10.76
C VAL A 77 -12.31 -2.29 11.90
N ASN A 78 -12.03 -3.32 12.71
CA ASN A 78 -12.88 -3.69 13.84
C ASN A 78 -12.12 -4.58 14.85
N VAL A 79 -12.74 -4.83 15.99
CA VAL A 79 -12.23 -5.72 17.05
C VAL A 79 -12.31 -7.18 16.61
N GLY A 80 -11.24 -7.94 16.83
CA GLY A 80 -11.14 -9.39 16.61
C GLY A 80 -11.39 -10.21 17.88
N GLY A 81 -11.48 -11.54 17.73
CA GLY A 81 -11.71 -12.47 18.84
C GLY A 81 -12.35 -13.78 18.37
N SER A 82 -12.81 -14.60 19.33
CA SER A 82 -13.42 -15.93 19.09
C SER A 82 -14.68 -15.91 18.20
N MET A 83 -15.21 -14.72 17.87
CA MET A 83 -16.35 -14.51 16.97
C MET A 83 -16.01 -13.59 15.77
N GLY A 84 -14.78 -13.64 15.25
CA GLY A 84 -14.30 -12.76 14.18
C GLY A 84 -15.23 -12.65 12.94
N TYR A 85 -15.92 -13.73 12.55
CA TYR A 85 -16.87 -13.69 11.43
C TYR A 85 -18.10 -12.81 11.68
N VAL A 86 -18.62 -12.76 12.91
CA VAL A 86 -19.77 -11.91 13.28
C VAL A 86 -19.37 -10.43 13.25
N MET A 87 -18.12 -10.13 13.61
CA MET A 87 -17.59 -8.77 13.61
C MET A 87 -17.30 -8.24 12.21
N LEU A 88 -16.94 -9.10 11.25
CA LEU A 88 -16.83 -8.73 9.84
C LEU A 88 -18.16 -8.27 9.24
N ARG A 89 -19.29 -8.84 9.70
CA ARG A 89 -20.64 -8.38 9.29
C ARG A 89 -21.06 -7.07 9.95
N ASN A 90 -20.36 -6.64 10.99
CA ASN A 90 -20.67 -5.46 11.81
C ASN A 90 -19.55 -4.39 11.75
N THR A 91 -18.79 -4.35 10.66
CA THR A 91 -17.79 -3.29 10.45
C THR A 91 -18.48 -1.97 10.13
N ARG A 92 -18.14 -0.91 10.88
CA ARG A 92 -18.69 0.43 10.65
C ARG A 92 -18.18 0.97 9.31
N LEU A 93 -19.08 1.10 8.34
CA LEU A 93 -18.76 1.63 7.00
C LEU A 93 -18.08 3.00 7.05
N SER A 94 -18.42 3.84 8.03
CA SER A 94 -17.79 5.15 8.22
C SER A 94 -16.29 5.07 8.51
N ILE A 95 -15.81 4.03 9.21
CA ILE A 95 -14.38 3.80 9.45
C ILE A 95 -13.71 3.38 8.14
N VAL A 96 -14.30 2.42 7.43
CA VAL A 96 -13.78 1.92 6.15
C VAL A 96 -13.63 3.06 5.13
N ILE A 97 -14.66 3.90 4.98
CA ILE A 97 -14.62 5.04 4.05
C ILE A 97 -13.55 6.06 4.46
N LYS A 98 -13.41 6.35 5.76
CA LYS A 98 -12.37 7.27 6.25
C LYS A 98 -10.97 6.73 5.95
N MET A 99 -10.72 5.45 6.24
CA MET A 99 -9.44 4.79 5.95
C MET A 99 -9.14 4.79 4.46
N ALA A 100 -10.10 4.41 3.61
CA ALA A 100 -9.90 4.43 2.16
C ALA A 100 -9.53 5.83 1.64
N LYS A 101 -10.18 6.89 2.16
CA LYS A 101 -9.83 8.28 1.82
C LYS A 101 -8.44 8.66 2.28
N SER A 102 -8.06 8.32 3.52
CA SER A 102 -6.73 8.61 4.06
C SER A 102 -5.62 7.88 3.29
N ILE A 103 -5.82 6.61 2.93
CA ILE A 103 -4.88 5.84 2.11
C ILE A 103 -4.75 6.47 0.71
N THR A 104 -5.87 6.88 0.11
CA THR A 104 -5.87 7.53 -1.21
C THR A 104 -5.11 8.86 -1.16
N ASP A 105 -5.39 9.72 -0.18
CA ASP A 105 -4.69 11.00 0.00
C ASP A 105 -3.18 10.79 0.23
N PHE A 106 -2.82 9.81 1.06
CA PHE A 106 -1.43 9.42 1.29
C PHE A 106 -0.73 9.03 -0.02
N ILE A 107 -1.29 8.09 -0.80
CA ILE A 107 -0.70 7.61 -2.05
C ILE A 107 -0.55 8.76 -3.06
N LEU A 108 -1.59 9.58 -3.23
CA LEU A 108 -1.55 10.70 -4.20
C LEU A 108 -0.46 11.71 -3.83
N ARG A 109 -0.36 12.11 -2.57
CA ARG A 109 0.67 13.04 -2.10
C ARG A 109 2.07 12.47 -2.23
N SER A 110 2.26 11.18 -1.94
CA SER A 110 3.56 10.52 -2.10
C SER A 110 4.02 10.51 -3.57
N LEU A 111 3.09 10.37 -4.52
CA LEU A 111 3.41 10.43 -5.95
C LEU A 111 3.73 11.85 -6.42
N GLU A 112 3.00 12.86 -5.92
CA GLU A 112 3.29 14.27 -6.19
C GLU A 112 4.68 14.68 -5.67
N ALA A 113 5.01 14.31 -4.43
CA ALA A 113 6.31 14.59 -3.82
C ALA A 113 7.47 13.99 -4.63
N ARG A 114 7.33 12.74 -5.09
CA ARG A 114 8.32 12.09 -5.97
C ARG A 114 8.53 12.85 -7.29
N THR A 115 7.47 13.40 -7.86
CA THR A 115 7.56 14.17 -9.12
C THR A 115 8.36 15.46 -8.90
N ILE A 116 8.21 16.10 -7.74
CA ILE A 116 8.97 17.30 -7.37
C ILE A 116 10.45 16.97 -7.14
N GLU A 117 10.75 15.90 -6.41
CA GLU A 117 12.13 15.45 -6.16
C GLU A 117 12.87 15.08 -7.45
N GLN A 118 12.21 14.35 -8.36
CA GLN A 118 12.79 13.99 -9.66
C GLN A 118 12.97 15.23 -10.57
N ALA A 119 12.04 16.18 -10.55
CA ALA A 119 12.15 17.43 -11.28
C ALA A 119 13.27 18.34 -10.72
N ALA A 120 13.49 18.33 -9.41
CA ALA A 120 14.59 19.04 -8.76
C ALA A 120 15.94 18.41 -9.12
N ALA A 121 16.09 17.08 -9.02
CA ALA A 121 17.30 16.36 -9.40
C ALA A 121 17.66 16.56 -10.89
N THR A 122 16.66 16.59 -11.78
CA THR A 122 16.87 16.82 -13.22
C THR A 122 17.29 18.27 -13.54
N LYS A 123 16.87 19.25 -12.73
CA LYS A 123 17.31 20.66 -12.88
C LYS A 123 18.73 20.87 -12.38
N GLU A 124 19.16 20.17 -11.34
CA GLU A 124 20.54 20.22 -10.83
C GLU A 124 21.54 19.67 -11.86
N THR A 125 21.19 18.61 -12.60
CA THR A 125 22.07 18.05 -13.63
C THR A 125 22.21 18.94 -14.89
N ARG A 126 21.25 19.83 -15.16
CA ARG A 126 21.27 20.71 -16.35
C ARG A 126 21.96 22.07 -16.12
N GLY A 127 22.36 22.37 -14.89
CA GLY A 127 22.88 23.69 -14.48
C GLY A 127 24.33 23.72 -14.03
N VAL A 128 25.09 22.61 -14.05
CA VAL A 128 26.45 22.59 -13.49
C VAL A 128 27.44 21.96 -14.48
N ASN A 129 27.95 22.78 -15.40
CA ASN A 129 29.22 22.56 -16.11
C ASN A 129 30.28 23.61 -15.70
N THR A 130 30.24 24.04 -14.45
CA THR A 130 31.28 24.86 -13.82
C THR A 130 31.26 24.57 -12.32
N TRP A 131 32.45 24.61 -11.70
CA TRP A 131 32.75 24.39 -10.27
C TRP A 131 33.24 22.99 -9.90
N GLU A 132 34.51 22.76 -10.23
CA GLU A 132 35.46 22.24 -9.24
C GLU A 132 35.22 22.87 -7.86
N ALA A 133 35.42 22.08 -6.80
CA ALA A 133 35.44 22.46 -5.38
C ALA A 133 34.09 22.66 -4.66
N LYS A 134 33.55 21.56 -4.11
CA LYS A 134 33.27 21.40 -2.66
C LYS A 134 32.69 20.02 -2.40
N PHE A 135 33.52 19.12 -1.85
CA PHE A 135 33.24 18.14 -0.78
C PHE A 135 34.41 17.12 -0.72
N ILE A 136 35.63 17.66 -0.77
CA ILE A 136 36.69 17.17 0.10
C ILE A 136 36.31 17.70 1.48
N LEU A 137 35.78 16.84 2.36
CA LEU A 137 35.94 16.91 3.81
C LEU A 137 35.29 15.68 4.48
N LEU A 138 36.18 14.75 4.88
CA LEU A 138 36.14 13.83 6.02
C LEU A 138 35.27 12.56 5.87
N GLY A 139 35.79 11.34 5.91
CA GLY A 139 37.15 10.91 6.27
C GLY A 139 37.41 10.85 7.78
N GLN A 140 36.53 10.20 8.54
CA GLN A 140 36.77 9.42 9.77
C GLN A 140 35.60 8.44 9.93
#